data_AF-A0A1X7U6S0-F1
#
_entry.id   AF-A0A1X7U6S0-F1
#
_cell.length_a   1.000
_cell.length_b   1.000
_cell.length_c   1.000
_cell.angle_alpha   90.00
_cell.angle_beta   90.00
_cell.angle_gamma   90.00
#
_symmetry.space_group_name_H-M   'P 1'
#
loop_
_entity.id
_entity.type
_entity.pdbx_description
1 polymer ?
#
loop_
_entity_poly.entity_id
_entity_poly.type
_entity_poly.pdbx_seq_one_letter_code
_entity_poly.pdbx_strand_id
1 'polypeptide(L)'
;MAVQQSPGLLKLEEQLTCPVCLDHYTNPKTLPCLHSFCQHCLEGLPLDKKNETYYLSCPTCRNRTELPEEGAGAFPVAFTLNNLKEMRSLIKHAADLSTDLSTPHHQEATCSDHGKPFEFFCEMCETIICSHCLAHGHRHHEYDLIADSYTKNCQVLRESLSPVREKEEDLKK
;
A
#
# COMPACT_ATOMS: atom_id res chain seq x y z
N MET A 1 1.09 -11.07 -21.75
CA MET A 1 2.35 -11.15 -20.96
C MET A 1 1.95 -11.00 -19.51
N ALA A 2 2.37 -11.92 -18.63
CA ALA A 2 1.84 -12.03 -17.27
C ALA A 2 2.30 -10.85 -16.42
N VAL A 3 1.34 -10.12 -15.85
CA VAL A 3 1.59 -9.07 -14.85
C VAL A 3 2.21 -9.75 -13.64
N GLN A 4 3.52 -9.60 -13.45
CA GLN A 4 4.18 -10.09 -12.25
C GLN A 4 3.81 -9.13 -11.12
N GLN A 5 2.74 -9.47 -10.41
CA GLN A 5 2.34 -8.81 -9.17
C GLN A 5 3.53 -8.81 -8.20
N SER A 6 3.75 -7.68 -7.53
CA SER A 6 4.83 -7.57 -6.56
C SER A 6 4.68 -8.64 -5.47
N PRO A 7 5.79 -9.17 -4.89
CA PRO A 7 5.72 -10.27 -3.92
C PRO A 7 4.84 -9.95 -2.69
N GLY A 8 4.77 -8.66 -2.31
CA GLY A 8 3.90 -8.20 -1.24
C GLY A 8 2.41 -8.21 -1.59
N LEU A 9 2.06 -7.93 -2.85
CA LEU A 9 0.67 -7.95 -3.33
C LEU A 9 0.15 -9.38 -3.43
N LEU A 10 0.97 -10.33 -3.90
CA LEU A 10 0.61 -11.76 -3.95
C LEU A 10 0.23 -12.30 -2.57
N LYS A 11 1.05 -11.98 -1.57
CA LYS A 11 0.81 -12.39 -0.18
C LYS A 11 -0.46 -11.76 0.42
N LEU A 12 -0.84 -10.57 -0.04
CA LEU A 12 -2.08 -9.91 0.36
C LEU A 12 -3.30 -10.54 -0.34
N GLU A 13 -3.21 -10.87 -1.63
CA GLU A 13 -4.30 -11.57 -2.34
C GLU A 13 -4.63 -12.91 -1.68
N GLU A 14 -3.62 -13.67 -1.26
CA GLU A 14 -3.80 -14.92 -0.51
C GLU A 14 -4.58 -14.70 0.79
N GLN A 15 -4.29 -13.64 1.53
CA GLN A 15 -4.98 -13.29 2.79
C GLN A 15 -6.42 -12.80 2.56
N LEU A 16 -6.75 -12.33 1.36
CA LEU A 16 -8.07 -11.86 0.97
C LEU A 16 -8.91 -12.92 0.26
N THR A 17 -8.38 -14.13 0.12
CA THR A 17 -9.02 -15.25 -0.59
C THR A 17 -9.70 -16.19 0.39
N CYS A 18 -10.95 -16.56 0.08
CA CYS A 18 -11.70 -17.54 0.82
C CYS A 18 -11.19 -18.95 0.49
N PRO A 19 -10.85 -19.79 1.47
CA PRO A 19 -10.30 -21.13 1.22
C PRO A 19 -11.34 -22.13 0.70
N VAL A 20 -12.62 -21.76 0.62
CA VAL A 20 -13.70 -22.65 0.14
C VAL A 20 -13.97 -22.43 -1.33
N CYS A 21 -14.26 -21.20 -1.75
CA CYS A 21 -14.52 -20.88 -3.16
C CYS A 21 -13.26 -20.50 -3.93
N LEU A 22 -12.12 -20.27 -3.25
CA LEU A 22 -10.86 -19.82 -3.84
C LEU A 22 -10.94 -18.45 -4.54
N ASP A 23 -12.00 -17.69 -4.25
CA ASP A 23 -12.20 -16.31 -4.67
C ASP A 23 -12.06 -15.33 -3.50
N HIS A 24 -12.01 -14.04 -3.79
CA HIS A 24 -12.02 -13.01 -2.75
C HIS A 24 -13.23 -13.12 -1.84
N TYR A 25 -13.01 -12.89 -0.55
CA TYR A 25 -14.10 -12.91 0.44
C TYR A 25 -15.27 -12.04 0.01
N THR A 26 -16.49 -12.57 0.08
CA THR A 26 -17.73 -11.81 -0.14
C THR A 26 -18.58 -11.97 1.10
N ASN A 27 -18.91 -10.85 1.75
CA ASN A 27 -19.60 -10.80 3.06
C ASN A 27 -19.03 -11.85 4.05
N PRO A 28 -17.75 -11.74 4.42
CA PRO A 28 -17.09 -12.77 5.22
C PRO A 28 -17.64 -12.83 6.64
N LYS A 29 -17.88 -14.05 7.10
CA LYS A 29 -18.39 -14.40 8.43
C LYS A 29 -17.32 -15.14 9.22
N THR A 30 -17.14 -14.77 10.48
CA THR A 30 -16.11 -15.34 11.36
C THR A 30 -16.73 -16.36 12.31
N LEU A 31 -16.21 -17.59 12.26
CA LEU A 31 -16.58 -18.66 13.19
C LEU A 31 -15.91 -18.42 14.57
N PRO A 32 -16.40 -19.06 15.66
CA PRO A 32 -15.78 -18.97 16.99
C PRO A 32 -14.32 -19.42 17.05
N CYS A 33 -13.88 -20.25 16.09
CA CYS A 33 -12.47 -20.62 15.92
C CYS A 33 -11.64 -19.55 15.19
N LEU A 34 -12.18 -18.35 14.98
CA LEU A 34 -11.57 -17.18 14.35
C LEU A 34 -11.19 -17.33 12.88
N HIS A 35 -11.67 -18.37 12.21
CA HIS A 35 -11.54 -18.50 10.76
C HIS A 35 -12.75 -17.87 10.07
N SER A 36 -12.48 -17.16 8.98
CA SER A 36 -13.50 -16.47 8.20
C SER A 36 -13.75 -17.13 6.85
N PHE A 37 -15.00 -17.09 6.39
CA PHE A 37 -15.45 -17.66 5.11
C PHE A 37 -16.53 -16.77 4.51
N CYS A 38 -16.76 -16.80 3.20
CA CYS A 38 -17.91 -16.12 2.62
C CYS A 38 -19.21 -16.66 3.22
N GLN A 39 -20.21 -15.81 3.45
CA GLN A 39 -21.50 -16.26 3.96
C GLN A 39 -22.08 -17.40 3.11
N HIS A 40 -22.12 -17.22 1.79
CA HIS A 40 -22.64 -18.25 0.86
C HIS A 40 -21.83 -19.55 0.91
N CYS A 41 -20.53 -19.49 1.23
CA CYS A 41 -19.70 -20.68 1.38
C CYS A 41 -20.09 -21.45 2.64
N LEU A 42 -20.35 -20.75 3.75
CA LEU A 42 -20.83 -21.38 4.99
C LEU A 42 -22.22 -22.00 4.81
N GLU A 43 -23.11 -21.32 4.09
CA GLU A 43 -24.47 -21.82 3.78
C GLU A 43 -24.45 -23.09 2.93
N GLY A 44 -23.41 -23.27 2.10
CA GLY A 44 -23.20 -24.46 1.28
C GLY A 44 -22.45 -25.62 1.97
N LEU A 45 -21.98 -25.44 3.21
CA LEU A 45 -21.27 -26.52 3.92
C LEU A 45 -22.23 -27.63 4.38
N PRO A 46 -21.76 -28.89 4.44
CA PRO A 46 -22.54 -29.96 5.02
C PRO A 46 -22.82 -29.69 6.50
N LEU A 47 -24.07 -29.88 6.89
CA LEU A 47 -24.54 -29.71 8.26
C LEU A 47 -24.77 -31.06 8.93
N ASP A 48 -24.33 -31.15 10.17
CA ASP A 48 -24.57 -32.29 11.04
C ASP A 48 -25.72 -31.96 12.01
N LYS A 49 -26.79 -32.76 12.02
CA LYS A 49 -27.91 -32.59 12.96
C LYS A 49 -27.72 -33.48 14.19
N LYS A 50 -27.84 -32.90 15.39
CA LYS A 50 -27.84 -33.64 16.66
C LYS A 50 -28.84 -32.99 17.62
N ASN A 51 -29.79 -33.75 18.17
CA ASN A 51 -30.77 -33.24 19.14
C ASN A 51 -31.48 -31.94 18.70
N GLU A 52 -31.96 -31.89 17.45
CA GLU A 52 -32.58 -30.70 16.84
C GLU A 52 -31.67 -29.48 16.60
N THR A 53 -30.39 -29.52 16.98
CA THR A 53 -29.42 -28.47 16.64
C THR A 53 -28.55 -28.86 15.44
N TYR A 54 -28.19 -27.86 14.63
CA TYR A 54 -27.33 -28.02 13.46
C TYR A 54 -25.90 -27.57 13.78
N TYR A 55 -24.91 -28.32 13.28
CA TYR A 55 -23.50 -28.01 13.44
C TYR A 55 -22.82 -27.96 12.08
N LEU A 56 -21.88 -27.04 11.94
CA LEU A 56 -20.96 -26.97 10.82
C LEU A 56 -19.52 -27.26 11.29
N SER A 57 -18.72 -27.83 10.40
CA SER A 57 -17.31 -28.09 10.65
C SER A 57 -16.45 -27.08 9.88
N CYS A 58 -15.55 -26.38 10.57
CA CYS A 58 -14.65 -25.40 9.96
C CYS A 58 -13.75 -26.09 8.91
N PRO A 59 -13.74 -25.64 7.65
CA PRO A 59 -12.87 -26.20 6.60
C PRO A 59 -11.37 -26.13 6.92
N THR A 60 -10.92 -25.15 7.71
CA THR A 60 -9.50 -24.92 8.01
C THR A 60 -9.00 -25.74 9.19
N CYS A 61 -9.72 -25.71 10.32
CA CYS A 61 -9.26 -26.31 11.58
C CYS A 61 -10.13 -27.48 12.08
N ARG A 62 -11.22 -27.81 11.35
CA ARG A 62 -12.19 -28.86 11.71
C ARG A 62 -12.94 -28.65 13.01
N ASN A 63 -12.80 -27.48 13.65
CA ASN A 63 -13.59 -27.12 14.82
C ASN A 63 -15.09 -27.12 14.47
N ARG A 64 -15.89 -27.77 15.31
CA ARG A 64 -17.34 -27.80 15.15
C ARG A 64 -17.96 -26.59 15.82
N THR A 65 -18.95 -26.00 15.16
CA THR A 65 -19.64 -24.80 15.63
C THR A 65 -21.13 -24.99 15.45
N GLU A 66 -21.89 -24.65 16.47
CA GLU A 66 -23.35 -24.63 16.41
C GLU A 66 -23.81 -23.54 15.45
N LEU A 67 -24.72 -23.89 14.55
CA LEU A 67 -25.32 -22.95 13.63
C LEU A 67 -26.42 -22.17 14.37
N PRO A 68 -26.38 -20.82 14.37
CA PRO A 68 -27.46 -20.00 14.92
C PRO A 68 -28.80 -20.31 14.24
N GLU A 69 -29.91 -20.05 14.93
CA GLU A 69 -31.26 -20.25 14.37
C GLU A 69 -31.50 -19.42 13.09
N GLU A 70 -30.90 -18.23 13.03
CA GLU A 70 -30.90 -17.33 11.88
C GLU A 70 -29.94 -17.78 10.75
N GLY A 71 -29.26 -18.91 10.92
CA GLY A 71 -28.32 -19.48 9.97
C GLY A 71 -26.92 -18.86 10.01
N ALA A 72 -26.13 -19.14 8.97
CA ALA A 72 -24.73 -18.72 8.90
C ALA A 72 -24.56 -17.19 8.79
N GLY A 73 -25.60 -16.46 8.40
CA GLY A 73 -25.60 -15.01 8.33
C GLY A 73 -25.44 -14.32 9.69
N ALA A 74 -25.84 -14.97 10.78
CA ALA A 74 -25.77 -14.42 12.14
C ALA A 74 -24.37 -14.43 12.75
N PHE A 75 -23.39 -15.07 12.11
CA PHE A 75 -22.00 -14.96 12.55
C PHE A 75 -21.46 -13.53 12.35
N PRO A 76 -20.53 -13.08 13.21
CA PRO A 76 -19.92 -11.77 13.09
C PRO A 76 -19.25 -11.56 11.73
N VAL A 77 -19.40 -10.36 11.17
CA VAL A 77 -18.70 -9.97 9.94
C VAL A 77 -17.21 -9.76 10.26
N ALA A 78 -16.33 -10.27 9.39
CA ALA A 78 -14.89 -10.05 9.51
C ALA A 78 -14.51 -8.63 9.03
N PHE A 79 -14.65 -7.63 9.91
CA PHE A 79 -14.38 -6.22 9.59
C PHE A 79 -12.95 -5.98 9.08
N THR A 80 -11.96 -6.69 9.61
CA THR A 80 -10.55 -6.60 9.19
C THR A 80 -10.37 -6.89 7.70
N LEU A 81 -11.10 -7.86 7.14
CA LEU A 81 -11.04 -8.21 5.72
C LEU A 81 -11.60 -7.11 4.82
N ASN A 82 -12.59 -6.34 5.27
CA ASN A 82 -13.13 -5.24 4.49
C ASN A 82 -12.12 -4.09 4.38
N ASN A 83 -11.46 -3.73 5.50
CA ASN A 83 -10.41 -2.71 5.50
C ASN A 83 -9.21 -3.13 4.63
N LEU A 84 -8.81 -4.41 4.69
CA LEU A 84 -7.73 -4.94 3.85
C LEU A 84 -8.07 -4.89 2.35
N LYS A 85 -9.33 -5.12 1.95
CA LYS A 85 -9.76 -4.97 0.55
C LYS A 85 -9.69 -3.53 0.06
N GLU A 86 -10.04 -2.58 0.92
CA GLU A 86 -9.96 -1.15 0.60
C GLU A 86 -8.50 -0.73 0.39
N MET A 87 -7.60 -1.16 1.30
CA MET A 87 -6.16 -0.94 1.14
C MET A 87 -5.59 -1.61 -0.10
N ARG A 88 -6.01 -2.84 -0.44
CA ARG A 88 -5.66 -3.48 -1.71
C ARG A 88 -6.09 -2.61 -2.89
N SER A 89 -7.30 -2.05 -2.87
CA SER A 89 -7.77 -1.17 -3.94
C SER A 89 -6.79 -0.01 -4.11
N LEU A 90 -6.41 0.67 -3.04
CA LEU A 90 -5.46 1.79 -3.08
C LEU A 90 -4.07 1.37 -3.61
N ILE A 91 -3.52 0.25 -3.13
CA ILE A 91 -2.21 -0.27 -3.56
C ILE A 91 -2.24 -0.68 -5.05
N LYS A 92 -3.32 -1.33 -5.48
CA LYS A 92 -3.50 -1.73 -6.87
C LYS A 92 -3.64 -0.53 -7.79
N HIS A 93 -4.39 0.51 -7.40
CA HIS A 93 -4.48 1.74 -8.19
C HIS A 93 -3.13 2.46 -8.28
N ALA A 94 -2.33 2.46 -7.21
CA ALA A 94 -0.96 2.98 -7.25
C ALA A 94 -0.05 2.15 -8.17
N ALA A 95 -0.24 0.82 -8.24
CA ALA A 95 0.51 -0.07 -9.12
C ALA A 95 0.05 -0.01 -10.60
N ASP A 96 -1.25 0.16 -10.86
CA ASP A 96 -1.81 0.29 -12.21
C ASP A 96 -1.47 1.67 -12.83
N LEU A 97 -1.30 2.72 -12.01
CA LEU A 97 -0.71 3.99 -12.44
C LEU A 97 0.77 3.87 -12.84
N SER A 98 1.41 2.73 -12.53
CA SER A 98 2.83 2.46 -12.79
C SER A 98 3.08 1.44 -13.91
N THR A 99 2.04 0.98 -14.63
CA THR A 99 2.18 -0.11 -15.63
C THR A 99 2.25 0.30 -17.09
N ASP A 100 2.28 1.59 -17.40
CA ASP A 100 2.72 2.04 -18.73
C ASP A 100 4.11 2.69 -18.60
N LEU A 101 5.04 2.25 -19.43
CA LEU A 101 6.48 2.56 -19.47
C LEU A 101 7.40 1.64 -18.65
N SER A 102 8.03 0.72 -19.40
CA SER A 102 9.20 -0.05 -19.03
C SER A 102 10.42 0.83 -18.79
N THR A 103 10.52 1.45 -17.62
CA THR A 103 11.77 1.97 -17.03
C THR A 103 11.58 2.07 -15.52
N PRO A 104 12.62 1.89 -14.69
CA PRO A 104 12.53 2.09 -13.24
C PRO A 104 12.22 3.57 -12.96
N HIS A 105 10.94 3.93 -12.92
CA HIS A 105 10.50 5.31 -12.77
C HIS A 105 10.60 5.66 -11.29
N HIS A 106 11.63 6.42 -10.94
CA HIS A 106 11.54 7.33 -9.81
C HIS A 106 10.25 8.13 -10.00
N GLN A 107 9.37 8.18 -9.00
CA GLN A 107 8.22 9.07 -9.00
C GLN A 107 8.78 10.50 -9.03
N GLU A 108 8.87 11.07 -10.24
CA GLU A 108 9.36 12.43 -10.42
C GLU A 108 8.30 13.38 -9.85
N ALA A 109 8.66 14.12 -8.80
CA ALA A 109 7.77 15.11 -8.22
C ALA A 109 7.38 16.12 -9.31
N THR A 110 6.08 16.43 -9.39
CA THR A 110 5.52 17.34 -10.41
C THR A 110 5.09 18.67 -9.79
N CYS A 111 5.21 19.74 -10.56
CA CYS A 111 4.74 21.07 -10.21
C CYS A 111 3.21 21.11 -10.08
N SER A 112 2.71 21.58 -8.93
CA SER A 112 1.26 21.67 -8.67
C SER A 112 0.52 22.62 -9.61
N ASP A 113 1.17 23.67 -10.09
CA ASP A 113 0.55 24.69 -10.95
C ASP A 113 0.50 24.27 -12.43
N HIS A 114 1.44 23.41 -12.87
CA HIS A 114 1.65 23.12 -14.28
C HIS A 114 1.61 21.62 -14.63
N GLY A 115 1.59 20.74 -13.64
CA GLY A 115 1.59 19.28 -13.83
C GLY A 115 2.84 18.71 -14.51
N LYS A 116 3.93 19.49 -14.60
CA LYS A 116 5.18 19.10 -15.24
C LYS A 116 6.23 18.67 -14.21
N PRO A 117 7.15 17.74 -14.55
CA PRO A 117 8.21 17.33 -13.64
C PRO A 117 9.10 18.51 -13.24
N PHE A 118 9.61 18.48 -12.02
CA PHE A 118 10.67 19.39 -11.59
C PHE A 118 11.99 18.96 -12.22
N GLU A 119 12.65 19.91 -12.90
CA GLU A 119 13.90 19.63 -13.63
C GLU A 119 15.04 20.57 -13.19
N PHE A 120 14.69 21.74 -12.67
CA PHE A 120 15.66 22.80 -12.37
C PHE A 120 15.57 23.24 -10.90
N PHE A 121 16.70 23.66 -10.35
CA PHE A 121 16.79 24.36 -9.09
C PHE A 121 17.08 25.83 -9.36
N CYS A 122 16.24 26.73 -8.86
CA CYS A 122 16.48 28.17 -8.96
C CYS A 122 17.30 28.62 -7.76
N GLU A 123 18.51 29.14 -8.00
CA GLU A 123 19.43 29.54 -6.93
C GLU A 123 18.92 30.77 -6.18
N MET A 124 18.32 31.73 -6.90
CA MET A 124 17.82 32.96 -6.27
C MET A 124 16.56 32.76 -5.42
N CYS A 125 15.79 31.71 -5.68
CA CYS A 125 14.56 31.39 -4.94
C CYS A 125 14.72 30.17 -4.03
N GLU A 126 15.87 29.53 -4.06
CA GLU A 126 16.20 28.30 -3.32
C GLU A 126 15.12 27.21 -3.42
N THR A 127 14.56 27.01 -4.62
CA THR A 127 13.43 26.09 -4.83
C THR A 127 13.54 25.33 -6.15
N ILE A 128 12.90 24.16 -6.21
CA ILE A 128 12.79 23.36 -7.42
C ILE A 128 11.65 23.87 -8.30
N ILE A 129 11.88 23.95 -9.61
CA ILE A 129 10.95 24.49 -10.59
C ILE A 129 10.87 23.61 -11.84
N CYS A 130 9.70 23.60 -12.48
CA CYS A 130 9.52 22.95 -13.78
C CYS A 130 9.90 23.90 -14.93
N SER A 131 10.04 23.35 -16.15
CA SER A 131 10.31 24.14 -17.37
C SER A 131 9.34 25.31 -17.60
N HIS A 132 8.08 25.19 -17.17
CA HIS A 132 7.12 26.29 -17.33
C HIS A 132 7.32 27.40 -16.30
N CYS A 133 7.61 27.06 -15.04
CA CYS A 133 8.00 28.03 -14.02
C CYS A 133 9.25 28.80 -14.45
N LEU A 134 10.25 28.10 -15.01
CA LEU A 134 11.44 28.72 -15.58
C LEU A 134 11.08 29.75 -16.65
N ALA A 135 10.20 29.35 -17.57
CA ALA A 135 9.77 30.18 -18.68
C ALA A 135 8.81 31.32 -18.29
N HIS A 136 8.26 31.43 -17.08
CA HIS A 136 7.25 32.47 -16.79
C HIS A 136 7.49 33.23 -15.49
N GLY A 137 7.96 32.57 -14.44
CA GLY A 137 8.27 33.19 -13.14
C GLY A 137 9.75 33.41 -12.88
N HIS A 138 10.64 32.69 -13.59
CA HIS A 138 12.08 32.63 -13.27
C HIS A 138 12.98 32.89 -14.48
N ARG A 139 12.49 33.62 -15.50
CA ARG A 139 13.20 33.82 -16.80
C ARG A 139 14.60 34.44 -16.68
N HIS A 140 14.83 35.23 -15.63
CA HIS A 140 16.08 35.95 -15.41
C HIS A 140 16.79 35.47 -14.14
N HIS A 141 16.33 34.36 -13.57
CA HIS A 141 16.93 33.82 -12.37
C HIS A 141 18.03 32.84 -12.74
N GLU A 142 19.13 32.87 -12.01
CA GLU A 142 20.14 31.83 -12.12
C GLU A 142 19.54 30.49 -11.67
N TYR A 143 19.80 29.45 -12.46
CA TYR A 143 19.25 28.12 -12.25
C TYR A 143 20.26 27.08 -12.72
N ASP A 144 20.15 25.88 -12.14
CA ASP A 144 20.91 24.70 -12.50
C ASP A 144 19.99 23.49 -12.60
N LEU A 145 20.48 22.37 -13.15
CA LEU A 145 19.77 21.09 -13.06
C LEU A 145 19.72 20.61 -11.60
N ILE A 146 18.61 19.99 -11.20
CA ILE A 146 18.44 19.48 -9.83
C ILE A 146 19.57 18.50 -9.46
N ALA A 147 19.99 17.64 -10.39
CA ALA A 147 21.07 16.66 -10.15
C ALA A 147 22.42 17.34 -9.82
N ASP A 148 22.74 18.42 -10.52
CA ASP A 148 23.98 19.17 -10.35
C ASP A 148 23.93 20.00 -9.06
N SER A 149 22.81 20.69 -8.83
CA SER A 149 22.58 21.47 -7.60
C SER A 149 22.58 20.58 -6.35
N TYR A 150 21.97 19.39 -6.40
CA TYR A 150 21.98 18.43 -5.28
C TYR A 150 23.40 18.06 -4.87
N THR A 151 24.24 17.73 -5.84
CA THR A 151 25.64 17.33 -5.59
C THR A 151 26.43 18.46 -4.93
N LYS A 152 26.31 19.69 -5.48
CA LYS A 152 26.96 20.89 -4.93
C LYS A 152 26.48 21.18 -3.50
N ASN A 153 25.16 21.19 -3.29
CA ASN A 153 24.57 21.52 -1.99
C ASN A 153 24.91 20.47 -0.92
N CYS A 154 24.90 19.17 -1.27
CA CYS A 154 25.32 18.11 -0.35
C CYS A 154 26.80 18.23 0.04
N GLN A 155 27.67 18.65 -0.88
CA GLN A 155 29.08 18.90 -0.58
C GLN A 155 29.24 20.08 0.39
N VAL A 156 28.59 21.22 0.11
CA VAL A 156 28.64 22.41 0.97
C VAL A 156 28.14 22.10 2.38
N LEU A 157 27.01 21.39 2.50
CA LEU A 157 26.47 20.96 3.79
C LEU A 157 27.45 20.05 4.53
N ARG A 158 28.10 19.12 3.84
CA ARG A 158 29.08 18.21 4.45
C ARG A 158 30.29 18.97 5.00
N GLU A 159 30.83 19.91 4.23
CA GLU A 159 31.95 20.76 4.64
C GLU A 159 31.57 21.68 5.81
N SER A 160 30.33 22.20 5.81
CA SER A 160 29.82 23.03 6.91
C SER A 160 29.57 22.22 8.20
N LEU A 161 29.21 20.94 8.08
CA LEU A 161 28.93 20.06 9.21
C LEU A 161 30.17 19.37 9.80
N SER A 162 31.28 19.23 9.05
CA SER A 162 32.49 18.59 9.56
C SER A 162 33.03 19.17 10.88
N PRO A 163 33.14 20.50 11.08
CA PRO A 163 33.66 21.04 12.35
C PRO A 163 32.70 20.83 13.53
N VAL A 164 31.39 20.68 13.28
CA VAL A 164 30.40 20.42 14.32
C VAL A 164 30.50 18.96 14.78
N ARG A 165 30.70 18.04 13.83
CA ARG A 165 30.85 16.60 14.12
C ARG A 165 32.12 16.29 14.90
N GLU A 166 33.23 16.93 14.56
CA GLU A 166 34.49 16.80 15.31
C GLU A 166 34.35 17.27 16.76
N LYS A 167 33.70 18.43 16.98
CA LYS A 167 33.42 18.95 18.32
C LYS A 167 32.48 18.06 19.13
N GLU A 168 31.50 17.44 18.48
CA GLU A 168 30.59 16.50 19.14
C GLU A 168 31.32 15.24 19.64
N GLU A 169 32.32 14.75 18.88
CA GLU A 169 33.14 13.61 19.28
C GLU A 169 34.11 13.94 20.41
N ASP A 170 34.67 15.15 20.43
CA ASP A 170 35.55 15.60 21.51
C ASP A 170 34.79 15.89 22.82
N LEU A 171 33.49 16.23 22.76
CA LEU A 171 32.63 16.38 23.94
C LEU A 171 32.19 15.04 24.55
N LYS A 172 32.33 13.92 23.81
CA LYS A 172 31.98 12.57 24.27
C LYS A 172 33.16 11.82 24.89
N LYS A 173 34.36 12.42 24.93
CA LYS A 173 35.56 11.91 25.61
C LYS A 173 35.69 12.52 27.00
#